data_AF-A0A958EGC5-F1
#
_entry.id   AF-A0A958EGC5-F1
#
_cell.length_a   1.000
_cell.length_b   1.000
_cell.length_c   1.000
_cell.angle_alpha   90.00
_cell.angle_beta   90.00
_cell.angle_gamma   90.00
#
_symmetry.space_group_name_H-M   'P 1'
#
loop_
_entity.id
_entity.type
_entity.pdbx_description
1 polymer ?
#
loop_
_entity_poly.entity_id
_entity_poly.type
_entity_poly.pdbx_seq_one_letter_code
_entity_poly.pdbx_strand_id
1 'polypeptide(L)' 'MILGAHQPNYLPWIGYFLKIARADHFVLADNTQYTRQSYINRTRIKIGNRAHWLSVPV' A
#
# COMPACT_ATOMS: atom_id res chain seq x y z
N MET A 1 13.99 -19.46 -0.86
CA MET A 1 13.07 -18.87 -1.84
C MET A 1 11.89 -18.24 -1.11
N ILE A 2 11.87 -16.92 -0.99
CA ILE A 2 10.85 -16.10 -0.33
C ILE A 2 10.00 -15.44 -1.42
N LEU A 3 8.73 -15.80 -1.50
CA LEU A 3 7.75 -15.13 -2.34
C LEU A 3 6.99 -14.09 -1.50
N GLY A 4 7.06 -12.83 -1.91
CA GLY A 4 6.27 -11.74 -1.33
C GLY A 4 5.10 -11.37 -2.25
N ALA A 5 3.92 -11.15 -1.69
CA ALA A 5 2.80 -10.57 -2.42
C ALA A 5 2.10 -9.50 -1.58
N HIS A 6 1.63 -8.43 -2.24
CA HIS A 6 0.83 -7.38 -1.60
C HIS A 6 -0.08 -6.70 -2.62
N GLN A 7 -1.29 -6.36 -2.21
CA GLN A 7 -2.17 -5.47 -2.99
C GLN A 7 -1.52 -4.08 -3.15
N PRO A 8 -1.72 -3.39 -4.28
CA PRO A 8 -1.19 -2.04 -4.49
C PRO A 8 -1.72 -1.06 -3.43
N ASN A 9 -0.87 -0.14 -2.98
CA ASN A 9 -1.25 0.95 -2.09
C ASN A 9 -1.06 2.29 -2.81
N TYR A 10 -1.94 3.26 -2.57
CA TYR A 10 -1.86 4.60 -3.18
C TYR A 10 -0.55 5.31 -2.84
N LEU A 11 -0.19 5.36 -1.55
CA LEU A 11 1.09 5.88 -1.07
C LEU A 11 1.72 4.85 -0.12
N PRO A 12 2.52 3.90 -0.64
CA PRO A 12 3.10 2.84 0.16
C PRO A 12 4.05 3.38 1.24
N TRP A 13 4.00 2.80 2.43
CA TRP A 13 4.95 3.12 3.52
C TRP A 13 6.23 2.30 3.39
N ILE A 14 7.26 2.66 4.17
CA ILE A 14 8.57 2.00 4.12
C ILE A 14 8.54 0.47 4.29
N GLY A 15 7.58 -0.05 5.06
CA GLY A 15 7.41 -1.50 5.27
C GLY A 15 6.93 -2.25 4.02
N TYR A 16 6.23 -1.57 3.11
CA TYR A 16 5.88 -2.11 1.80
C TYR A 16 7.15 -2.35 0.97
N PHE A 17 8.03 -1.35 0.91
CA PHE A 17 9.32 -1.46 0.21
C PHE A 17 10.28 -2.44 0.88
N LEU A 18 10.27 -2.52 2.22
CA LEU A 18 11.02 -3.53 2.95
C LEU A 18 10.57 -4.95 2.60
N LYS A 19 9.26 -5.16 2.39
CA LYS A 19 8.72 -6.46 1.93
C LYS A 19 9.24 -6.80 0.53
N ILE A 20 9.29 -5.83 -0.38
CA ILE A 20 9.89 -5.99 -1.72
C ILE A 20 11.37 -6.37 -1.58
N ALA A 21 12.14 -5.59 -0.80
CA ALA A 21 13.58 -5.78 -0.64
C ALA A 21 13.98 -7.11 0.03
N ARG A 22 13.07 -7.75 0.77
CA ARG A 22 13.30 -9.04 1.45
C ARG A 22 12.78 -10.25 0.67
N ALA A 23 12.08 -10.05 -0.44
CA ALA A 23 11.54 -11.15 -1.23
C ALA A 23 12.50 -11.49 -2.39
N ASP A 24 12.68 -12.78 -2.67
CA ASP A 24 13.39 -13.23 -3.87
C ASP A 24 12.55 -12.92 -5.12
N HIS A 25 11.22 -13.04 -5.00
CA HIS A 25 10.25 -12.61 -5.99
C HIS A 25 9.11 -11.85 -5.30
N PHE A 26 8.75 -10.68 -5.84
CA PHE A 26 7.64 -9.89 -5.35
C PHE A 26 6.54 -9.79 -6.41
N VAL A 27 5.30 -10.09 -6.02
CA VAL A 27 4.10 -10.02 -6.87
C VAL A 27 3.21 -8.88 -6.40
N LEU A 28 2.86 -7.98 -7.32
CA LEU A 28 1.77 -7.04 -7.12
C LEU A 28 0.45 -7.82 -7.24
N ALA A 29 -0.29 -7.97 -6.14
CA ALA A 29 -1.52 -8.75 -6.12
C ALA A 29 -2.73 -7.88 -6.53
N ASP A 30 -2.82 -7.55 -7.82
CA ASP A 30 -3.87 -6.69 -8.39
C ASP A 30 -5.18 -7.45 -8.65
N ASN A 31 -5.12 -8.75 -8.95
CA ASN A 31 -6.29 -9.60 -9.17
C ASN A 31 -6.90 -10.12 -7.86
N THR A 32 -7.30 -9.21 -6.97
CA THR A 32 -7.97 -9.52 -5.70
C THR A 32 -9.17 -8.59 -5.48
N GLN A 33 -10.08 -8.97 -4.57
CA GLN A 33 -11.26 -8.15 -4.29
C GLN A 33 -10.86 -6.78 -3.73
N TYR A 34 -11.30 -5.72 -4.43
CA TYR A 34 -11.06 -4.35 -3.99
C TYR A 34 -11.65 -4.10 -2.60
N THR A 35 -10.80 -3.56 -1.70
CA THR A 35 -11.23 -3.17 -0.36
C THR A 35 -11.41 -1.66 -0.29
N ARG A 36 -12.67 -1.22 -0.24
CA ARG A 36 -13.03 0.20 -0.11
C ARG A 36 -12.44 0.78 1.19
N GLN A 37 -12.00 2.04 1.13
CA GLN A 37 -11.51 2.78 2.30
C GLN A 37 -10.24 2.16 2.95
N SER A 38 -9.44 1.45 2.16
CA SER A 38 -8.16 0.86 2.59
C SER A 38 -6.96 1.70 2.12
N TYR A 39 -5.74 1.23 2.38
CA TYR A 39 -4.53 1.87 1.87
C TYR A 39 -4.38 1.79 0.33
N ILE A 40 -5.25 1.01 -0.33
CA ILE A 40 -5.33 0.92 -1.79
C ILE A 40 -5.74 2.27 -2.40
N ASN A 41 -6.70 2.96 -1.79
CA ASN A 41 -7.27 4.19 -2.36
C ASN A 41 -7.11 5.44 -1.48
N ARG A 42 -6.54 5.31 -0.27
CA ARG A 42 -6.26 6.46 0.60
C ARG A 42 -5.05 6.25 1.49
N THR A 43 -4.45 7.33 1.97
CA THR A 43 -3.34 7.27 2.96
C THR A 43 -3.46 8.41 3.95
N ARG A 44 -3.05 8.19 5.20
CA ARG A 44 -2.97 9.24 6.21
C ARG A 44 -1.68 10.01 6.04
N ILE A 45 -1.80 11.33 5.90
CA ILE A 45 -0.66 12.26 5.87
C ILE A 45 -0.82 13.30 6.98
N LYS A 46 0.32 13.82 7.45
CA LYS A 46 0.35 14.86 8.48
C LYS A 46 0.40 16.24 7.81
N ILE A 47 -0.60 17.07 8.07
CA ILE A 47 -0.67 18.46 7.62
C ILE A 47 -0.95 19.32 8.86
N GLY A 48 -0.11 20.34 9.11
CA GLY A 48 -0.35 21.26 10.24
C GLY A 48 -0.49 20.56 11.60
N ASN A 49 0.30 19.51 11.85
CA ASN A 49 0.25 18.67 13.05
C ASN A 49 -1.06 17.87 13.27
N ARG A 50 -1.91 17.76 12.24
CA ARG A 50 -3.13 16.94 12.26
C ARG A 50 -3.03 15.84 11.20
N ALA A 51 -3.71 14.73 11.44
CA ALA A 51 -3.80 13.62 10.48
C ALA A 51 -4.95 13.88 9.51
N HIS A 52 -4.67 13.80 8.21
CA HIS A 52 -5.64 13.96 7.14
C HIS A 52 -5.62 12.74 6.23
N TRP A 53 -6.78 12.36 5.71
CA TRP A 53 -6.88 11.35 4.66
C TRP A 53 -6.71 12.01 3.30
N LEU A 54 -5.67 11.63 2.57
CA LEU A 54 -5.59 11.86 1.14
C LEU A 54 -6.18 10.65 0.43
N SER A 55 -7.21 10.85 -0.38
CA SER A 55 -7.94 9.76 -1.05
C SER A 55 -8.01 9.99 -2.56
N VAL A 56 -7.97 8.93 -3.33
CA VAL A 56 -8.16 8.92 -4.79
C VAL A 56 -9.46 8.18 -5.11
N PRO A 57 -10.27 8.69 -6.06
CA PRO A 57 -11.43 7.96 -6.56
C PRO A 57 -10.97 6.72 -7.34
N VAL A 58 -11.62 5.59 -7.08
CA VAL A 58 -11.39 4.28 -7.72
C VAL A 58 -12.74 3.67 -8.05
#